data_AF-A0A8S3JAW6-F1
#
_entry.id   AF-A0A8S3JAW6-F1
#
_cell.length_a   1.000
_cell.length_b   1.000
_cell.length_c   1.000
_cell.angle_alpha   90.00
_cell.angle_beta   90.00
_cell.angle_gamma   90.00
#
_symmetry.space_group_name_H-M   'P 1'
#
loop_
_entity.id
_entity.type
_entity.pdbx_description
1 polymer ?
#
loop_
_entity_poly.entity_id
_entity_poly.type
_entity_poly.pdbx_seq_one_letter_code
_entity_poly.pdbx_strand_id
1 'polypeptide(L)' 'MTEPVPVTTSKIFPMVNALAYDWYSKLLYMTSMTNSQIIVVRMNGRDFPRRVLANGTIGIHGIALDPLQG' A
#
# COMPACT_ATOMS: atom_id res chain seq x y z
N MET A 1 19.15 -21.52 -0.45
CA MET A 1 18.18 -20.47 -0.78
C MET A 1 18.97 -19.25 -1.23
N THR A 2 18.64 -18.67 -2.39
CA THR A 2 19.23 -17.40 -2.86
C THR A 2 18.58 -16.22 -2.13
N GLU A 3 19.36 -15.21 -1.79
CA GLU A 3 18.83 -14.00 -1.17
C GLU A 3 17.89 -13.24 -2.11
N PRO A 4 16.82 -12.60 -1.59
CA PRO A 4 15.96 -11.76 -2.40
C PRO A 4 16.73 -10.54 -2.92
N VAL A 5 16.66 -10.32 -4.24
CA VAL A 5 17.25 -9.13 -4.88
C VAL A 5 16.23 -7.98 -4.82
N PRO A 6 16.59 -6.80 -4.28
CA PRO A 6 15.72 -5.64 -4.29
C PRO A 6 15.36 -5.22 -5.72
N VAL A 7 14.07 -4.98 -5.98
CA VAL A 7 13.58 -4.43 -7.25
C VAL A 7 12.98 -3.05 -6.99
N THR A 8 13.52 -2.03 -7.64
CA THR A 8 12.99 -0.67 -7.58
C THR A 8 12.03 -0.41 -8.73
N THR A 9 10.89 0.24 -8.47
CA THR A 9 9.94 0.71 -9.49
C THR A 9 9.70 2.20 -9.37
N SER A 10 9.69 2.91 -10.50
CA SER A 10 9.41 4.34 -10.61
C SER A 10 7.95 4.64 -11.00
N LYS A 11 7.06 3.64 -10.97
CA LYS A 11 5.62 3.84 -11.14
C LYS A 11 5.05 4.35 -9.81
N ILE A 12 5.31 5.62 -9.51
CA ILE A 12 5.17 6.21 -8.17
C ILE A 12 3.69 6.49 -7.82
N PHE A 13 3.27 6.02 -6.64
CA PHE A 13 2.00 6.41 -6.01
C PHE A 13 2.10 7.85 -5.49
N PRO A 14 1.06 8.69 -5.67
CA PRO A 14 1.07 10.05 -5.14
C PRO A 14 1.37 10.02 -3.64
N MET A 15 2.07 11.06 -3.17
CA MET A 15 2.54 11.30 -1.80
C MET A 15 1.89 10.37 -0.76
N VAL A 16 2.67 9.37 -0.31
CA VAL A 16 2.29 8.36 0.67
C VAL A 16 2.73 8.83 2.04
N ASN A 17 1.80 8.88 3.00
CA ASN A 17 2.09 9.36 4.36
C ASN A 17 2.30 8.22 5.36
N ALA A 18 1.57 7.12 5.19
CA ALA A 18 1.70 5.90 5.97
C ALA A 18 1.44 4.70 5.06
N LEU A 19 2.06 3.58 5.38
CA LEU A 19 1.91 2.32 4.65
C LEU A 19 1.88 1.13 5.62
N ALA A 20 1.17 0.08 5.24
CA ALA A 20 1.22 -1.21 5.89
C ALA A 20 1.13 -2.32 4.84
N TYR A 21 1.92 -3.37 5.03
CA TYR A 21 2.01 -4.49 4.10
C TYR A 21 1.36 -5.73 4.70
N ASP A 22 0.34 -6.23 4.02
CA ASP A 22 -0.21 -7.56 4.25
C ASP A 22 0.69 -8.58 3.55
N TRP A 23 1.51 -9.27 4.35
CA TRP A 23 2.42 -10.30 3.87
C TRP A 23 1.72 -11.60 3.47
N TYR A 24 0.50 -11.84 3.94
CA TYR A 24 -0.28 -13.03 3.62
C TYR A 24 -0.89 -12.90 2.21
N SER A 25 -1.60 -11.79 1.95
CA SER A 25 -2.28 -11.54 0.68
C SER A 25 -1.42 -10.80 -0.35
N LYS A 26 -0.22 -10.35 0.04
CA LYS A 26 0.70 -9.54 -0.78
C LYS A 26 0.06 -8.21 -1.23
N LEU A 27 -0.63 -7.56 -0.30
CA LEU A 27 -1.29 -6.26 -0.52
C LEU A 27 -0.57 -5.15 0.25
N LEU A 28 -0.38 -4.01 -0.40
CA LEU A 28 0.16 -2.81 0.22
C LEU A 28 -0.96 -1.80 0.41
N TYR A 29 -1.22 -1.45 1.66
CA TYR A 29 -2.19 -0.42 2.04
C TYR A 29 -1.44 0.88 2.28
N MET A 30 -1.96 1.98 1.74
CA MET A 30 -1.31 3.29 1.81
C MET A 30 -2.34 4.39 2.00
N THR A 31 -1.93 5.43 2.71
CA THR A 31 -2.70 6.67 2.86
C THR A 31 -2.12 7.74 1.95
N SER A 32 -2.97 8.46 1.23
CA SER A 32 -2.58 9.64 0.45
C SER A 32 -3.27 10.87 1.01
N MET A 33 -2.51 11.75 1.67
CA MET A 33 -3.04 13.03 2.15
C MET A 33 -3.45 13.93 0.98
N THR A 34 -2.68 13.94 -0.12
CA THR A 34 -2.99 14.74 -1.32
C THR A 34 -4.37 14.42 -1.88
N ASN A 35 -4.75 13.14 -1.88
CA ASN A 35 -6.06 12.70 -2.40
C ASN A 35 -7.09 12.45 -1.29
N SER A 36 -6.72 12.62 -0.02
CA SER A 36 -7.56 12.26 1.14
C SER A 36 -8.15 10.85 1.04
N GLN A 37 -7.28 9.86 0.76
CA GLN A 37 -7.69 8.49 0.46
C GLN A 37 -6.87 7.43 1.20
N ILE A 38 -7.50 6.27 1.41
CA ILE A 38 -6.83 4.99 1.68
C ILE A 38 -6.90 4.17 0.39
N ILE A 39 -5.75 3.72 -0.09
CA ILE A 39 -5.65 2.87 -1.29
C ILE A 39 -5.02 1.53 -0.93
N VAL A 40 -5.40 0.50 -1.68
CA VAL A 40 -4.76 -0.81 -1.65
C VAL A 40 -4.15 -1.10 -3.01
N VAL A 41 -2.96 -1.69 -3.00
CA VAL A 41 -2.18 -2.05 -4.17
C VAL A 41 -1.81 -3.51 -4.08
N ARG A 42 -1.98 -4.27 -5.17
CA ARG A 42 -1.48 -5.64 -5.23
C ARG A 42 0.01 -5.64 -5.62
N MET A 43 0.83 -6.26 -4.79
CA MET A 43 2.29 -6.35 -4.97
C MET A 43 2.69 -7.67 -5.66
N ASN A 44 2.08 -7.97 -6.81
CA ASN A 44 2.25 -9.24 -7.52
C ASN A 44 3.10 -9.18 -8.80
N GLY A 45 3.77 -8.05 -9.10
CA GLY A 45 4.58 -7.93 -10.31
C GLY A 45 4.67 -6.51 -10.85
N ARG A 46 4.76 -6.38 -12.18
CA ARG A 46 5.09 -5.09 -12.85
C ARG A 46 3.96 -4.05 -12.88
N ASP A 47 2.70 -4.47 -12.84
CA ASP A 47 1.57 -3.57 -13.14
C ASP A 47 0.96 -2.85 -11.93
N PHE A 48 1.22 -3.35 -10.71
CA PHE A 48 0.77 -2.78 -9.43
C PHE A 48 -0.68 -2.24 -9.44
N PRO A 49 -1.69 -3.09 -9.73
CA PRO A 49 -3.07 -2.64 -9.80
C PRO A 49 -3.52 -2.12 -8.43
N ARG A 50 -4.29 -1.03 -8.44
CA ARG A 50 -4.73 -0.31 -7.23
C ARG A 50 -6.23 -0.12 -7.16
N ARG A 51 -6.76 -0.02 -5.94
CA ARG A 51 -8.16 0.30 -5.65
C ARG A 51 -8.25 1.30 -4.49
N VAL A 52 -9.15 2.27 -4.60
CA VAL A 52 -9.49 3.15 -3.47
C VAL A 52 -10.40 2.39 -2.50
N LEU A 53 -10.02 2.35 -1.22
CA LEU A 53 -10.79 1.73 -0.14
C LEU A 53 -11.63 2.76 0.62
N ALA A 54 -11.12 3.97 0.81
CA ALA A 54 -11.81 5.05 1.50
C ALA A 54 -11.45 6.41 0.89
N ASN A 55 -12.37 7.36 0.97
CA ASN A 55 -12.23 8.76 0.55
C ASN A 55 -12.54 9.69 1.73
N GLY A 56 -12.13 10.95 1.64
CA GLY A 56 -12.41 11.97 2.67
C GLY A 56 -11.60 11.79 3.95
N THR A 57 -10.51 11.03 3.90
CA THR A 57 -9.70 10.73 5.08
C THR A 57 -8.68 11.85 5.31
N ILE A 58 -9.05 12.80 6.18
CA ILE A 58 -8.22 13.94 6.58
C ILE A 58 -7.49 13.59 7.88
N GLY A 59 -6.21 13.94 7.98
CA GLY A 59 -5.44 13.78 9.23
C GLY A 59 -5.12 12.34 9.62
N ILE A 60 -4.97 11.42 8.65
CA ILE A 60 -4.46 10.07 8.97
C ILE A 60 -2.95 10.13 9.18
N HIS A 61 -2.50 9.63 10.33
CA HIS A 61 -1.08 9.59 10.71
C HIS A 61 -0.46 8.19 10.66
N GLY A 62 -1.27 7.13 10.60
CA GLY A 62 -0.79 5.76 10.63
C GLY A 62 -1.83 4.76 10.14
N ILE A 63 -1.36 3.57 9.76
CA ILE A 63 -2.18 2.43 9.36
C ILE A 63 -1.52 1.15 9.88
N ALA A 64 -2.33 0.23 10.41
CA ALA A 64 -1.90 -1.08 10.87
C ALA A 64 -2.86 -2.13 10.29
N LEU A 65 -2.38 -3.36 10.16
CA LEU A 65 -3.14 -4.49 9.63
C LEU A 65 -3.00 -5.67 10.59
N ASP A 66 -4.04 -6.48 10.70
CA ASP A 66 -3.93 -7.88 11.15
C ASP A 66 -4.12 -8.78 9.92
N PRO A 67 -3.02 -9.20 9.25
CA PRO A 67 -3.12 -9.99 8.02
C PRO A 67 -3.76 -11.37 8.17
N LEU A 68 -3.86 -11.89 9.41
CA LEU A 68 -4.39 -13.22 9.66
C LEU A 68 -5.87 -13.19 10.07
N GLN A 69 -6.34 -12.09 10.65
CA GLN A 69 -7.72 -11.96 11.14
C GLN A 69 -8.59 -10.98 10.34
N GLY A 70 -7.98 -10.11 9.53
CA GLY A 70 -8.67 -9.03 8.81
C GLY A 70 -9.08 -7.89 9.73
#